data_AF-A0A1Q8RYJ8-F1
#
_entry.id   AF-A0A1Q8RYJ8-F1
#
_cell.length_a   1.000
_cell.length_b   1.000
_cell.length_c   1.000
_cell.angle_alpha   90.00
_cell.angle_beta   90.00
_cell.angle_gamma   90.00
#
_symmetry.space_group_name_H-M   'P 1'
#
loop_
_entity.id
_entity.type
_entity.pdbx_description
1 polymer ?
#
loop_
_entity_poly.entity_id
_entity_poly.type
_entity_poly.pdbx_seq_one_letter_code
_entity_poly.pdbx_strand_id
1 'polypeptide(L)'
;MGWLWASSFPPKSPAPGQAPQAPATTPPSTSTKSSDSDIDPEIQKFLALFQNDSGDKPAEAAPAPAQAPTPSKPSSSSVSSWFSLKSSPDSPSQTNNRSSTTPATLDPVSESTLPTEMSCRQAFDMAFHCQSVGGQWNHIYRYGTMRSCSEHWEDFWFCMRIKGYTGKMKEDVIRDYYRQKEHAKYGDGKPSSEDVWQARTTKIPPGTAFTEKFEEPTLDDEEWQRMEIERRRQIRQGLGIDKASV
;
A
#
# COMPACT_ATOMS: atom_id res chain seq x y z
N MET A 1 7.77 -8.04 15.29
CA MET A 1 7.49 -8.26 13.85
C MET A 1 8.47 -9.30 13.32
N GLY A 2 8.21 -10.55 13.66
CA GLY A 2 9.07 -11.68 13.28
C GLY A 2 8.67 -12.20 11.90
N TRP A 3 9.65 -12.31 11.02
CA TRP A 3 9.51 -12.94 9.72
C TRP A 3 9.82 -14.43 9.92
N LEU A 4 8.81 -15.29 9.81
CA LEU A 4 8.95 -16.73 9.92
C LEU A 4 9.02 -17.34 8.52
N TRP A 5 10.19 -17.83 8.12
CA TRP A 5 10.32 -18.92 7.16
C TRP A 5 11.64 -19.65 7.44
N ALA A 6 11.54 -20.78 8.12
CA ALA A 6 12.60 -21.77 8.23
C ALA A 6 11.94 -23.15 8.16
N SER A 7 11.72 -23.65 6.94
CA SER A 7 11.52 -25.07 6.69
C SER A 7 12.75 -25.56 5.92
N SER A 8 13.74 -26.06 6.64
CA SER A 8 14.88 -26.76 6.04
C SER A 8 14.51 -28.24 5.91
N PHE A 9 14.37 -28.71 4.67
CA PHE A 9 14.53 -30.13 4.36
C PHE A 9 15.96 -30.31 3.81
N PRO A 10 16.71 -31.33 4.25
CA PRO A 10 18.10 -31.51 3.83
C PRO A 10 18.20 -32.02 2.37
N PRO A 11 19.11 -31.50 1.53
CA PRO A 11 19.39 -32.11 0.25
C PRO A 11 20.31 -33.34 0.44
N LYS A 12 19.94 -34.45 -0.20
CA LYS A 12 20.77 -35.65 -0.28
C LYS A 12 21.74 -35.51 -1.45
N SER A 13 23.04 -35.46 -1.16
CA SER A 13 24.12 -35.44 -2.17
C SER A 13 24.21 -36.77 -2.93
N PRO A 14 24.40 -36.78 -4.26
CA PRO A 14 24.76 -37.97 -5.01
C PRO A 14 26.26 -38.03 -5.34
N ALA A 15 26.85 -39.24 -5.26
CA ALA A 15 28.19 -39.57 -5.76
C ALA A 15 28.11 -40.11 -7.21
N PRO A 16 29.22 -40.12 -7.99
CA PRO A 16 29.18 -39.98 -9.43
C PRO A 16 29.01 -41.30 -10.19
N GLY A 17 28.27 -41.24 -11.30
CA GLY A 17 28.32 -42.23 -12.38
C GLY A 17 27.06 -43.05 -12.60
N GLN A 18 26.06 -42.49 -13.28
CA GLN A 18 25.11 -43.19 -14.16
C GLN A 18 24.13 -42.19 -14.82
N ALA A 19 24.08 -42.13 -16.15
CA ALA A 19 22.85 -41.78 -16.89
C ALA A 19 21.91 -43.01 -16.85
N PRO A 20 20.57 -42.96 -17.04
CA PRO A 20 19.81 -42.01 -17.89
C PRO A 20 18.33 -41.71 -17.47
N GLN A 21 17.59 -41.01 -18.35
CA GLN A 21 16.13 -40.98 -18.58
C GLN A 21 15.19 -40.08 -17.73
N ALA A 22 14.35 -39.35 -18.46
CA ALA A 22 13.23 -38.53 -17.98
C ALA A 22 11.92 -39.35 -17.87
N PRO A 23 11.00 -38.97 -16.96
CA PRO A 23 9.59 -39.24 -17.21
C PRO A 23 8.62 -38.10 -16.85
N ALA A 24 7.41 -38.27 -17.36
CA ALA A 24 6.25 -37.39 -17.49
C ALA A 24 5.60 -36.89 -16.18
N THR A 25 4.86 -35.79 -16.34
CA THR A 25 3.99 -35.11 -15.36
C THR A 25 2.66 -35.83 -15.11
N THR A 26 2.32 -36.03 -13.84
CA THR A 26 0.95 -36.16 -13.31
C THR A 26 0.79 -35.31 -12.03
N PRO A 27 -0.37 -34.68 -11.77
CA PRO A 27 -0.57 -33.84 -10.60
C PRO A 27 -1.18 -34.62 -9.42
N PRO A 28 -0.77 -34.37 -8.16
CA PRO A 28 -1.54 -34.83 -7.01
C PRO A 28 -2.44 -33.70 -6.47
N SER A 29 -3.75 -33.95 -6.51
CA SER A 29 -4.73 -33.33 -5.62
C SER A 29 -4.44 -33.72 -4.18
N THR A 30 -4.44 -32.77 -3.24
CA THR A 30 -4.63 -33.06 -1.82
C THR A 30 -5.46 -31.97 -1.16
N SER A 31 -6.70 -32.32 -0.89
CA SER A 31 -7.58 -31.73 0.10
C SER A 31 -7.07 -32.08 1.50
N THR A 32 -6.79 -31.09 2.34
CA THR A 32 -6.49 -31.30 3.76
C THR A 32 -7.53 -30.57 4.59
N LYS A 33 -8.53 -31.31 5.09
CA LYS A 33 -9.31 -30.94 6.28
C LYS A 33 -8.35 -30.99 7.47
N SER A 34 -7.99 -29.84 8.03
CA SER A 34 -7.28 -29.78 9.30
C SER A 34 -8.28 -29.98 10.45
N SER A 35 -8.02 -31.00 11.27
CA SER A 35 -8.71 -31.30 12.51
C SER A 35 -8.45 -30.22 13.58
N ASP A 36 -9.52 -29.87 14.30
CA ASP A 36 -9.67 -28.73 15.23
C ASP A 36 -8.99 -28.91 16.61
N SER A 37 -7.94 -29.74 16.72
CA SER A 37 -7.43 -30.20 18.03
C SER A 37 -6.07 -29.62 18.45
N ASP A 38 -5.45 -28.73 17.66
CA ASP A 38 -4.12 -28.14 17.95
C ASP A 38 -4.17 -26.59 17.92
N ILE A 39 -5.22 -26.00 18.48
CA ILE A 39 -5.36 -24.54 18.60
C ILE A 39 -5.23 -24.15 20.07
N ASP A 40 -4.24 -23.31 20.36
CA ASP A 40 -3.98 -22.71 21.68
C ASP A 40 -5.28 -22.09 22.28
N PRO A 41 -5.59 -22.35 23.56
CA PRO A 41 -6.81 -21.85 24.21
C PRO A 41 -6.99 -20.32 24.13
N GLU A 42 -5.91 -19.54 24.05
CA GLU A 42 -5.98 -18.08 23.88
C GLU A 42 -6.44 -17.69 22.46
N ILE A 43 -6.05 -18.48 21.45
CA ILE A 43 -6.43 -18.26 20.04
C ILE A 43 -7.90 -18.64 19.82
N GLN A 44 -8.39 -19.69 20.50
CA GLN A 44 -9.81 -20.05 20.46
C GLN A 44 -10.70 -18.94 21.04
N LYS A 45 -10.26 -18.33 22.15
CA LYS A 45 -10.98 -17.22 22.77
C LYS A 45 -11.02 -15.98 21.88
N PHE A 46 -9.92 -15.70 21.17
CA PHE A 46 -9.85 -14.64 20.18
C PHE A 46 -10.79 -14.91 18.99
N LEU A 47 -10.80 -16.13 18.44
CA LEU A 47 -11.70 -16.52 17.34
C LEU A 47 -13.18 -16.46 17.74
N ALA A 48 -13.52 -16.87 18.97
CA ALA A 48 -14.87 -16.79 19.51
C ALA A 48 -15.38 -15.34 19.63
N LEU A 49 -14.48 -14.38 19.88
CA LEU A 49 -14.82 -12.96 19.97
C LEU A 49 -15.28 -12.40 18.61
N PHE A 50 -14.68 -12.83 17.50
CA PHE A 50 -15.09 -12.43 16.14
C PHE A 50 -16.38 -13.11 15.68
N GLN A 51 -16.60 -14.36 16.10
CA GLN A 51 -17.85 -15.06 15.77
C GLN A 51 -19.05 -14.44 16.49
N ASN A 52 -18.87 -13.90 17.69
CA ASN A 52 -19.93 -13.21 18.43
C ASN A 52 -20.32 -11.84 17.83
N ASP A 53 -19.42 -11.20 17.07
CA ASP A 53 -19.70 -9.92 16.38
C ASP A 53 -20.30 -10.14 14.96
N SER A 54 -20.19 -11.37 14.45
CA SER A 54 -20.74 -11.79 13.16
C SER A 54 -22.17 -12.31 13.37
N GLY A 55 -23.14 -11.41 13.40
CA GLY A 55 -24.52 -11.71 13.76
C GLY A 55 -25.18 -12.83 12.93
N ASP A 56 -25.50 -13.94 13.60
CA ASP A 56 -26.55 -14.87 13.22
C ASP A 56 -27.57 -14.98 14.37
N LYS A 57 -28.72 -14.32 14.20
CA LYS A 57 -29.90 -14.48 15.05
C LYS A 57 -30.77 -15.62 14.49
N PRO A 58 -31.16 -16.63 15.27
CA PRO A 58 -32.20 -17.57 14.85
C PRO A 58 -33.59 -16.95 15.01
N ALA A 59 -34.45 -17.21 14.03
CA ALA A 59 -35.86 -16.86 14.01
C ALA A 59 -36.72 -18.02 14.54
N GLU A 60 -37.59 -17.77 15.52
CA GLU A 60 -38.84 -18.51 15.85
C GLU A 60 -39.51 -17.81 17.08
N ALA A 61 -40.81 -17.63 17.31
CA ALA A 61 -42.09 -17.82 16.61
C ALA A 61 -43.13 -16.86 17.27
N ALA A 62 -44.20 -16.53 16.54
CA ALA A 62 -45.40 -15.85 17.07
C ALA A 62 -46.31 -16.82 17.87
N PRO A 63 -47.31 -16.31 18.62
CA PRO A 63 -48.67 -16.25 18.04
C PRO A 63 -49.50 -14.99 18.40
N ALA A 64 -50.61 -14.84 17.67
CA ALA A 64 -51.54 -13.71 17.52
C ALA A 64 -52.72 -13.70 18.55
N PRO A 65 -53.90 -13.05 18.30
CA PRO A 65 -54.22 -11.63 18.02
C PRO A 65 -55.36 -11.06 18.94
N ALA A 66 -55.53 -9.73 19.06
CA ALA A 66 -56.87 -9.12 19.28
C ALA A 66 -56.89 -7.56 19.21
N GLN A 67 -57.69 -7.07 18.27
CA GLN A 67 -58.62 -5.92 18.33
C GLN A 67 -58.11 -4.45 18.39
N ALA A 68 -58.47 -3.72 17.33
CA ALA A 68 -58.60 -2.25 17.24
C ALA A 68 -59.89 -1.78 17.99
N PRO A 69 -60.17 -0.47 18.28
CA PRO A 69 -59.95 0.69 17.41
C PRO A 69 -59.50 2.03 18.07
N THR A 70 -59.16 2.98 17.18
CA THR A 70 -58.94 4.45 17.32
C THR A 70 -60.10 5.21 18.00
N PRO A 71 -60.08 6.55 18.31
CA PRO A 71 -59.21 7.63 17.78
C PRO A 71 -58.81 8.80 18.74
N SER A 72 -57.94 9.71 18.22
CA SER A 72 -57.94 11.19 18.37
C SER A 72 -56.60 11.87 18.77
N LYS A 73 -55.96 12.45 17.73
CA LYS A 73 -55.30 13.78 17.56
C LYS A 73 -54.34 14.41 18.61
N PRO A 74 -53.41 15.30 18.16
CA PRO A 74 -52.02 15.35 18.63
C PRO A 74 -51.55 16.72 19.17
N SER A 75 -50.46 16.72 19.94
CA SER A 75 -49.51 17.81 20.25
C SER A 75 -48.43 17.22 21.16
N SER A 76 -47.12 17.51 21.11
CA SER A 76 -46.34 18.56 20.46
C SER A 76 -44.87 18.11 20.34
N SER A 77 -44.11 18.84 19.52
CA SER A 77 -42.65 19.11 19.60
C SER A 77 -41.69 17.91 19.57
N SER A 78 -40.70 17.80 18.67
CA SER A 78 -39.96 18.86 18.00
C SER A 78 -39.07 18.30 16.87
N VAL A 79 -39.29 18.86 15.67
CA VAL A 79 -38.38 19.33 14.60
C VAL A 79 -37.16 18.48 14.14
N SER A 80 -36.72 18.45 12.88
CA SER A 80 -37.21 18.87 11.55
C SER A 80 -36.14 18.38 10.55
N SER A 81 -36.54 17.69 9.48
CA SER A 81 -36.59 18.22 8.10
C SER A 81 -35.30 18.86 7.57
N TRP A 82 -34.48 18.08 6.87
CA TRP A 82 -33.46 18.61 5.93
C TRP A 82 -33.29 17.81 4.64
N PHE A 83 -33.93 16.65 4.51
CA PHE A 83 -33.95 15.93 3.23
C PHE A 83 -35.29 16.13 2.54
N SER A 84 -35.37 17.12 1.65
CA SER A 84 -35.90 16.93 0.29
C SER A 84 -36.19 18.24 -0.45
N LEU A 85 -35.59 18.31 -1.64
CA LEU A 85 -36.01 19.02 -2.87
C LEU A 85 -35.71 20.53 -2.93
N LYS A 86 -34.81 20.93 -3.83
CA LYS A 86 -35.16 21.23 -5.24
C LYS A 86 -33.93 21.69 -6.03
N SER A 87 -33.83 21.15 -7.24
CA SER A 87 -33.01 21.59 -8.35
C SER A 87 -33.57 22.88 -8.96
N SER A 88 -32.69 23.88 -9.16
CA SER A 88 -32.62 24.71 -10.37
C SER A 88 -31.37 25.59 -10.37
N PRO A 89 -30.89 26.00 -11.55
CA PRO A 89 -29.52 26.39 -11.81
C PRO A 89 -29.39 27.92 -11.85
N ASP A 90 -28.49 28.49 -11.06
CA ASP A 90 -27.87 29.79 -11.39
C ASP A 90 -26.79 30.13 -10.36
N SER A 91 -25.52 30.11 -10.77
CA SER A 91 -24.44 30.99 -10.27
C SER A 91 -23.06 30.42 -10.61
N PRO A 92 -22.07 31.31 -10.80
CA PRO A 92 -21.40 31.44 -12.08
C PRO A 92 -20.24 30.48 -12.22
N SER A 93 -20.00 30.11 -13.48
CA SER A 93 -18.72 29.61 -13.96
C SER A 93 -17.59 30.48 -13.43
N GLN A 94 -16.93 30.02 -12.37
CA GLN A 94 -15.54 30.39 -12.14
C GLN A 94 -14.72 29.65 -13.20
N THR A 95 -14.64 30.26 -14.38
CA THR A 95 -13.51 30.04 -15.27
C THR A 95 -12.29 30.59 -14.55
N ASN A 96 -11.69 29.76 -13.69
CA ASN A 96 -10.31 29.96 -13.28
C ASN A 96 -9.46 29.77 -14.54
N ASN A 97 -9.28 30.86 -15.29
CA ASN A 97 -8.13 31.05 -16.15
C ASN A 97 -6.89 31.13 -15.26
N ARG A 98 -6.50 29.98 -14.68
CA ARG A 98 -5.16 29.80 -14.18
C ARG A 98 -4.32 29.51 -15.41
N SER A 99 -3.89 30.57 -16.08
CA SER A 99 -2.76 30.55 -16.99
C SER A 99 -1.50 30.28 -16.17
N SER A 100 -1.41 29.11 -15.55
CA SER A 100 -0.10 28.53 -15.24
C SER A 100 0.47 28.17 -16.59
N THR A 101 1.39 29.00 -17.09
CA THR A 101 2.18 28.70 -18.27
C THR A 101 3.03 27.48 -17.94
N THR A 102 2.44 26.29 -18.05
CA THR A 102 3.22 25.05 -18.07
C THR A 102 4.07 25.13 -19.35
N PRO A 103 5.41 25.16 -19.26
CA PRO A 103 6.23 25.23 -20.45
C PRO A 103 5.93 24.01 -21.33
N ALA A 104 5.73 24.28 -22.62
CA ALA A 104 5.38 23.26 -23.61
C ALA A 104 6.48 22.20 -23.77
N THR A 105 7.72 22.52 -23.37
CA THR A 105 8.88 21.64 -23.49
C THR A 105 9.75 21.82 -22.24
N LEU A 106 10.18 20.71 -21.64
CA LEU A 106 10.98 20.69 -20.41
C LEU A 106 12.45 20.55 -20.84
N ASP A 107 13.40 20.61 -19.90
CA ASP A 107 14.79 20.28 -20.22
C ASP A 107 14.86 18.88 -20.84
N PRO A 108 15.63 18.65 -21.91
CA PRO A 108 15.58 17.41 -22.68
C PRO A 108 15.87 16.17 -21.83
N VAL A 109 16.69 16.33 -20.77
CA VAL A 109 16.96 15.27 -19.79
C VAL A 109 15.70 14.97 -18.97
N SER A 110 15.08 15.98 -18.37
CA SER A 110 13.84 15.81 -17.60
C SER A 110 12.69 15.26 -18.44
N GLU A 111 12.58 15.68 -19.70
CA GLU A 111 11.55 15.19 -20.61
C GLU A 111 11.74 13.71 -20.98
N SER A 112 12.99 13.26 -21.11
CA SER A 112 13.31 11.85 -21.36
C SER A 112 13.06 10.93 -20.17
N THR A 113 13.08 11.48 -18.94
CA THR A 113 12.80 10.73 -17.71
C THR A 113 11.31 10.57 -17.42
N LEU A 114 10.45 11.31 -18.11
CA LEU A 114 9.00 11.20 -17.91
C LEU A 114 8.48 9.83 -18.35
N PRO A 115 7.59 9.20 -17.57
CA PRO A 115 6.95 7.95 -17.98
C PRO A 115 6.14 8.14 -19.26
N THR A 116 6.30 7.22 -20.22
CA THR A 116 5.51 7.16 -21.46
C THR A 116 4.34 6.18 -21.36
N GLU A 117 4.33 5.33 -20.33
CA GLU A 117 3.30 4.35 -20.07
C GLU A 117 2.74 4.48 -18.66
N MET A 118 1.49 4.05 -18.50
CA MET A 118 0.84 3.99 -17.19
C MET A 118 -0.12 2.81 -17.12
N SER A 119 -0.20 2.19 -15.95
CA SER A 119 -1.09 1.05 -15.71
C SER A 119 -2.28 1.46 -14.82
N CYS A 120 -3.49 1.24 -15.32
CA CYS A 120 -4.70 1.71 -14.61
C CYS A 120 -4.96 0.93 -13.32
N ARG A 121 -4.51 -0.34 -13.27
CA ARG A 121 -4.60 -1.17 -12.07
C ARG A 121 -3.74 -0.61 -10.95
N GLN A 122 -2.48 -0.27 -11.25
CA GLN A 122 -1.59 0.32 -10.25
C GLN A 122 -2.10 1.70 -9.79
N ALA A 123 -2.61 2.51 -10.71
CA ALA A 123 -3.20 3.81 -10.36
C ALA A 123 -4.40 3.63 -9.41
N PHE A 124 -5.25 2.63 -9.65
CA PHE A 124 -6.35 2.28 -8.74
C PHE A 124 -5.83 1.81 -7.37
N ASP A 125 -4.87 0.89 -7.35
CA ASP A 125 -4.32 0.34 -6.11
C ASP A 125 -3.71 1.45 -5.25
N MET A 126 -3.03 2.43 -5.86
CA MET A 126 -2.51 3.62 -5.16
C MET A 126 -3.62 4.52 -4.61
N ALA A 127 -4.66 4.78 -5.40
CA ALA A 127 -5.79 5.60 -4.96
C ALA A 127 -6.55 4.95 -3.79
N PHE A 128 -6.83 3.65 -3.89
CA PHE A 128 -7.50 2.89 -2.86
C PHE A 128 -6.65 2.77 -1.59
N HIS A 129 -5.35 2.48 -1.74
CA HIS A 129 -4.44 2.41 -0.61
C HIS A 129 -4.37 3.76 0.13
N CYS A 130 -4.32 4.88 -0.60
CA CYS A 130 -4.36 6.20 0.01
C CYS A 130 -5.65 6.44 0.80
N GLN A 131 -6.81 6.02 0.30
CA GLN A 131 -8.08 6.22 1.00
C GLN A 131 -8.26 5.28 2.20
N SER A 132 -7.55 4.15 2.21
CA SER A 132 -7.63 3.16 3.28
C SER A 132 -7.16 3.71 4.63
N VAL A 133 -7.79 3.26 5.71
CA VAL A 133 -7.44 3.66 7.10
C VAL A 133 -5.97 3.35 7.41
N GLY A 134 -5.47 2.20 6.92
CA GLY A 134 -4.06 1.82 7.10
C GLY A 134 -3.08 2.74 6.36
N GLY A 135 -3.44 3.21 5.16
CA GLY A 135 -2.61 4.15 4.39
C GLY A 135 -2.56 5.55 5.01
N GLN A 136 -3.66 5.99 5.63
CA GLN A 136 -3.75 7.31 6.27
C GLN A 136 -3.14 7.38 7.67
N TRP A 137 -2.98 6.26 8.37
CA TRP A 137 -2.56 6.21 9.77
C TRP A 137 -1.25 6.98 10.05
N ASN A 138 -0.25 6.83 9.18
CA ASN A 138 1.01 7.55 9.36
C ASN A 138 0.87 9.06 9.19
N HIS A 139 -0.01 9.50 8.28
CA HIS A 139 -0.22 10.92 8.02
C HIS A 139 -1.01 11.57 9.15
N ILE A 140 -2.05 10.91 9.66
CA ILE A 140 -2.80 11.40 10.83
C ILE A 140 -1.90 11.43 12.07
N TYR A 141 -1.06 10.42 12.29
CA TYR A 141 -0.14 10.40 13.42
C TYR A 141 0.91 11.52 13.35
N ARG A 142 1.49 11.78 12.17
CA ARG A 142 2.56 12.78 12.01
C ARG A 142 2.04 14.21 11.89
N TYR A 143 0.93 14.42 11.18
CA TYR A 143 0.46 15.76 10.79
C TYR A 143 -0.93 16.09 11.34
N GLY A 144 -1.61 15.17 12.04
CA GLY A 144 -2.93 15.41 12.63
C GLY A 144 -4.06 15.60 11.62
N THR A 145 -3.81 15.39 10.33
CA THR A 145 -4.79 15.56 9.25
C THR A 145 -4.81 14.35 8.34
N MET A 146 -5.90 14.16 7.59
CA MET A 146 -5.92 13.19 6.49
C MET A 146 -5.18 13.77 5.28
N ARG A 147 -4.37 12.95 4.61
CA ARG A 147 -3.71 13.31 3.36
C ARG A 147 -4.75 13.47 2.26
N SER A 148 -4.60 14.49 1.41
CA SER A 148 -5.38 14.57 0.17
C SER A 148 -5.00 13.42 -0.77
N CYS A 149 -5.97 12.56 -1.11
CA CYS A 149 -5.81 11.46 -2.07
C CYS A 149 -6.28 11.81 -3.48
N SER A 150 -6.67 13.07 -3.74
CA SER A 150 -7.22 13.48 -5.04
C SER A 150 -6.27 13.22 -6.21
N GLU A 151 -4.96 13.42 -6.00
CA GLU A 151 -3.92 13.20 -7.00
C GLU A 151 -3.91 11.77 -7.53
N HIS A 152 -4.04 10.78 -6.65
CA HIS A 152 -4.07 9.37 -7.06
C HIS A 152 -5.38 8.99 -7.77
N TRP A 153 -6.48 9.61 -7.38
CA TRP A 153 -7.75 9.44 -8.08
C TRP A 153 -7.73 10.09 -9.47
N GLU A 154 -7.09 11.25 -9.62
CA GLU A 154 -6.88 11.90 -10.91
C GLU A 154 -6.04 11.02 -11.83
N ASP A 155 -4.97 10.39 -11.33
CA ASP A 155 -4.15 9.43 -12.09
C ASP A 155 -5.01 8.27 -12.62
N PHE A 156 -5.86 7.70 -11.77
CA PHE A 156 -6.76 6.61 -12.13
C PHE A 156 -7.77 7.02 -13.21
N TRP A 157 -8.47 8.13 -13.00
CA TRP A 157 -9.47 8.61 -13.96
C TRP A 157 -8.85 9.03 -15.28
N PHE A 158 -7.66 9.62 -15.25
CA PHE A 158 -6.89 9.92 -16.45
C PHE A 158 -6.55 8.62 -17.20
N CYS A 159 -6.02 7.61 -16.52
CA CYS A 159 -5.71 6.32 -17.14
C CYS A 159 -6.94 5.67 -17.80
N MET A 160 -8.08 5.70 -17.11
CA MET A 160 -9.35 5.19 -17.65
C MET A 160 -9.80 5.96 -18.89
N ARG A 161 -9.63 7.29 -18.91
CA ARG A 161 -9.98 8.15 -20.05
C ARG A 161 -9.10 7.88 -21.27
N ILE A 162 -7.81 7.62 -21.06
CA ILE A 162 -6.86 7.40 -22.15
C ILE A 162 -6.76 5.94 -22.60
N LYS A 163 -7.50 5.01 -21.98
CA LYS A 163 -7.42 3.58 -22.27
C LYS A 163 -7.68 3.24 -23.76
N GLY A 164 -8.48 4.06 -24.45
CA GLY A 164 -8.77 3.90 -25.87
C GLY A 164 -7.68 4.40 -26.83
N TYR A 165 -6.67 5.11 -26.32
CA TYR A 165 -5.58 5.66 -27.13
C TYR A 165 -4.53 4.57 -27.37
N THR A 166 -3.97 4.53 -28.56
CA THR A 166 -2.99 3.52 -28.97
C THR A 166 -1.75 4.15 -29.58
N GLY A 167 -0.61 3.46 -29.44
CA GLY A 167 0.68 3.87 -30.01
C GLY A 167 1.16 5.23 -29.48
N LYS A 168 1.73 6.04 -30.39
CA LYS A 168 2.38 7.32 -30.08
C LYS A 168 1.47 8.34 -29.42
N MET A 169 0.19 8.40 -29.82
CA MET A 169 -0.74 9.35 -29.21
C MET A 169 -0.99 9.08 -27.73
N LYS A 170 -0.94 7.81 -27.30
CA LYS A 170 -1.04 7.47 -25.88
C LYS A 170 0.21 7.93 -25.12
N GLU A 171 1.39 7.65 -25.67
CA GLU A 171 2.68 8.04 -25.08
C GLU A 171 2.77 9.56 -24.89
N ASP A 172 2.37 10.33 -25.89
CA ASP A 172 2.44 11.79 -25.87
C ASP A 172 1.47 12.38 -24.84
N VAL A 173 0.23 11.89 -24.78
CA VAL A 173 -0.77 12.34 -23.81
C VAL A 173 -0.35 11.98 -22.37
N ILE A 174 0.25 10.81 -22.15
CA ILE A 174 0.79 10.42 -20.84
C ILE A 174 1.97 11.32 -20.45
N ARG A 175 2.89 11.60 -21.39
CA ARG A 175 4.03 12.48 -21.15
C ARG A 175 3.56 13.89 -20.75
N ASP A 176 2.57 14.43 -21.46
CA ASP A 176 2.00 15.74 -21.18
C ASP A 176 1.29 15.79 -19.82
N TYR A 177 0.64 14.71 -19.40
CA TYR A 177 0.03 14.60 -18.08
C TYR A 177 1.08 14.64 -16.96
N TYR A 178 2.16 13.85 -17.08
CA TYR A 178 3.24 13.87 -16.08
C TYR A 178 4.01 15.19 -16.07
N ARG A 179 4.19 15.83 -17.24
CA ARG A 179 4.73 17.19 -17.35
C ARG A 179 3.90 18.17 -16.52
N GLN A 180 2.58 18.19 -16.71
CA GLN A 180 1.69 19.07 -15.94
C GLN A 180 1.74 18.75 -14.43
N LYS A 181 1.83 17.47 -14.06
CA LYS A 181 1.94 17.02 -12.67
C LYS A 181 3.23 17.48 -12.01
N GLU A 182 4.36 17.36 -12.70
CA GLU A 182 5.65 17.84 -12.20
C GLU A 182 5.67 19.37 -12.04
N HIS A 183 5.14 20.12 -13.01
CA HIS A 183 4.99 21.58 -12.85
C HIS A 183 4.05 21.95 -11.70
N ALA A 184 2.96 21.21 -11.48
CA ALA A 184 2.07 21.44 -10.36
C ALA A 184 2.73 21.16 -9.00
N LYS A 185 3.75 20.29 -8.95
CA LYS A 185 4.45 19.91 -7.72
C LYS A 185 5.72 20.71 -7.46
N TYR A 186 6.50 20.98 -8.50
CA TYR A 186 7.84 21.57 -8.43
C TYR A 186 8.01 22.84 -9.29
N GLY A 187 6.94 23.32 -9.92
CA GLY A 187 6.99 24.56 -10.71
C GLY A 187 7.23 25.81 -9.86
N ASP A 188 7.26 26.96 -10.53
CA ASP A 188 7.71 28.23 -9.98
C ASP A 188 7.06 28.58 -8.63
N GLY A 189 7.92 28.86 -7.64
CA GLY A 189 7.51 29.26 -6.29
C GLY A 189 7.12 28.11 -5.36
N LYS A 190 7.25 26.85 -5.77
CA LYS A 190 7.08 25.69 -4.88
C LYS A 190 8.43 25.27 -4.28
N PRO A 191 8.44 24.78 -3.03
CA PRO A 191 9.67 24.30 -2.42
C PRO A 191 10.17 23.08 -3.17
N SER A 192 11.35 23.21 -3.78
CA SER A 192 12.08 22.15 -4.46
C SER A 192 13.41 21.93 -3.76
N SER A 193 13.93 20.70 -3.82
CA SER A 193 15.29 20.42 -3.33
C SER A 193 16.36 21.24 -4.04
N GLU A 194 16.08 21.69 -5.26
CA GLU A 194 16.99 22.51 -6.06
C GLU A 194 17.19 23.94 -5.52
N ASP A 195 16.28 24.41 -4.66
CA ASP A 195 16.43 25.69 -3.94
C ASP A 195 17.56 25.62 -2.89
N VAL A 196 17.74 24.44 -2.27
CA VAL A 196 18.80 24.20 -1.28
C VAL A 196 20.06 23.64 -1.93
N TRP A 197 19.92 22.78 -2.94
CA TRP A 197 21.02 22.02 -3.56
C TRP A 197 21.09 22.29 -5.05
N GLN A 198 22.15 22.99 -5.48
CA GLN A 198 22.39 23.20 -6.90
C GLN A 198 23.10 22.01 -7.54
N ALA A 199 22.66 21.63 -8.75
CA ALA A 199 23.33 20.62 -9.55
C ALA A 199 24.77 21.06 -9.89
N ARG A 200 25.72 20.12 -9.80
CA ARG A 200 27.13 20.40 -10.11
C ARG A 200 27.32 20.50 -11.62
N THR A 201 27.93 21.59 -12.08
CA THR A 201 28.23 21.82 -13.51
C THR A 201 29.32 20.91 -14.05
N THR A 202 30.26 20.50 -13.20
CA THR A 202 31.44 19.72 -13.59
C THR A 202 31.44 18.33 -12.97
N LYS A 203 31.97 17.34 -13.71
CA LYS A 203 32.16 16.00 -13.16
C LYS A 203 33.24 16.04 -12.07
N ILE A 204 33.03 15.25 -11.02
CA ILE A 204 34.02 15.04 -9.98
C ILE A 204 35.20 14.26 -10.60
N PRO A 205 36.46 14.65 -10.38
CA PRO A 205 37.60 13.95 -10.95
C PRO A 205 37.66 12.49 -10.44
N PRO A 206 38.19 11.56 -11.26
CA PRO A 206 38.34 10.18 -10.82
C PRO A 206 39.26 10.11 -9.60
N GLY A 207 38.85 9.36 -8.57
CA GLY A 207 39.64 9.11 -7.35
C GLY A 207 39.35 10.01 -6.14
N THR A 208 38.52 11.07 -6.26
CA THR A 208 38.19 11.92 -5.10
C THR A 208 37.04 11.43 -4.23
N ALA A 209 36.13 10.60 -4.77
CA ALA A 209 35.02 10.02 -4.01
C ALA A 209 35.12 8.50 -4.02
N PHE A 210 34.70 7.86 -2.92
CA PHE A 210 34.71 6.40 -2.75
C PHE A 210 36.10 5.77 -2.96
N THR A 211 37.15 6.39 -2.40
CA THR A 211 38.55 5.94 -2.52
C THR A 211 38.90 4.80 -1.55
N GLU A 212 38.03 4.55 -0.57
CA GLU A 212 38.20 3.46 0.38
C GLU A 212 38.04 2.12 -0.33
N LYS A 213 39.04 1.24 -0.18
CA LYS A 213 38.97 -0.10 -0.73
C LYS A 213 38.02 -0.91 0.13
N PHE A 214 37.02 -1.51 -0.51
CA PHE A 214 36.21 -2.51 0.14
C PHE A 214 37.07 -3.77 0.38
N GLU A 215 37.41 -4.03 1.64
CA GLU A 215 38.00 -5.31 2.04
C GLU A 215 36.86 -6.31 2.17
N GLU A 216 36.79 -7.25 1.23
CA GLU A 216 35.81 -8.34 1.29
C GLU A 216 36.08 -9.16 2.56
N PRO A 217 35.09 -9.31 3.47
CA PRO A 217 35.27 -10.09 4.68
C PRO A 217 35.70 -11.52 4.33
N THR A 218 36.78 -12.00 4.95
CA THR A 218 37.29 -13.37 4.74
C THR A 218 36.46 -14.44 5.46
N LEU A 219 35.46 -14.02 6.22
CA LEU A 219 34.63 -14.88 7.06
C LEU A 219 33.45 -15.40 6.25
N ASP A 220 33.23 -16.71 6.31
CA ASP A 220 32.09 -17.34 5.69
C ASP A 220 30.77 -16.89 6.36
N ASP A 221 29.68 -16.86 5.59
CA ASP A 221 28.38 -16.37 6.05
C ASP A 221 27.87 -17.17 7.27
N GLU A 222 28.16 -18.47 7.33
CA GLU A 222 27.80 -19.31 8.46
C GLU A 222 28.56 -18.94 9.74
N GLU A 223 29.86 -18.66 9.61
CA GLU A 223 30.71 -18.27 10.74
C GLU A 223 30.27 -16.90 11.26
N TRP A 224 29.99 -15.97 10.36
CA TRP A 224 29.46 -14.66 10.71
C TRP A 224 28.12 -14.76 11.45
N GLN A 225 27.20 -15.61 10.98
CA GLN A 225 25.92 -15.84 11.66
C GLN A 225 26.11 -16.43 13.06
N ARG A 226 27.01 -17.39 13.23
CA ARG A 226 27.31 -17.99 14.55
C ARG A 226 27.88 -16.95 15.51
N MET A 227 28.84 -16.14 15.04
CA MET A 227 29.42 -15.05 15.83
C MET A 227 28.37 -14.01 16.23
N GLU A 228 27.47 -13.62 15.33
CA GLU A 228 26.42 -12.65 15.64
C GLU A 228 25.36 -13.23 16.60
N ILE A 229 25.02 -14.53 16.50
CA ILE A 229 24.16 -15.21 17.47
C ILE A 229 24.79 -15.22 18.86
N GLU A 230 26.09 -15.53 18.94
CA GLU A 230 26.82 -15.57 20.21
C GLU A 230 26.95 -14.17 20.81
N ARG A 231 27.31 -13.16 20.01
CA ARG A 231 27.36 -11.75 20.41
C ARG A 231 26.02 -11.29 20.97
N ARG A 232 24.90 -11.62 20.30
CA ARG A 232 23.54 -11.30 20.77
C ARG A 232 23.18 -12.03 22.06
N ARG A 233 23.63 -13.29 22.25
CA ARG A 233 23.45 -14.02 23.51
C ARG A 233 24.23 -13.34 24.65
N GLN A 234 25.48 -12.97 24.43
CA GLN A 234 26.30 -12.28 25.43
C GLN A 234 25.68 -10.94 25.84
N ILE A 235 25.17 -10.15 24.88
CA ILE A 235 24.46 -8.89 25.16
C ILE A 235 23.20 -9.14 26.01
N ARG A 236 22.39 -10.15 25.67
CA ARG A 236 21.18 -10.50 26.45
C ARG A 236 21.50 -10.94 27.88
N GLN A 237 22.57 -11.71 28.06
CA GLN A 237 23.05 -12.13 29.37
C GLN A 237 23.58 -10.95 30.19
N GLY A 238 24.35 -10.04 29.57
CA GLY A 238 24.86 -8.82 30.20
C GLY A 238 23.76 -7.85 30.61
N LEU A 239 22.66 -7.81 29.85
CA LEU A 239 21.45 -7.05 30.19
C LEU A 239 20.51 -7.80 31.16
N GLY A 240 20.86 -9.02 31.58
CA GLY A 240 20.10 -9.80 32.57
C GLY A 240 18.74 -10.30 32.10
N ILE A 241 18.43 -10.22 30.80
CA ILE A 241 17.11 -10.57 30.24
C ILE A 241 16.83 -12.06 30.40
N ASP A 242 17.85 -12.91 30.30
CA ASP A 242 17.73 -14.36 30.43
C ASP A 242 17.52 -14.83 31.90
N LYS A 243 17.69 -13.94 32.90
CA LYS A 243 17.43 -14.23 34.32
C LYS A 243 16.03 -13.83 34.77
N ALA A 244 15.31 -13.04 33.98
CA ALA A 244 13.97 -12.53 34.31
C ALA A 244 12.83 -13.49 33.90
N SER A 245 13.16 -14.64 33.30
CA SER A 245 12.20 -15.63 32.80
C SER A 245 12.07 -16.89 33.65
N VAL A 246 12.34 -16.81 34.96
CA VAL A 246 12.09 -17.89 35.94
C VAL A 246 11.13 -17.38 37.00
#